data_AF-A0A2E1ZKQ1-F1
#
_entry.id   AF-A0A2E1ZKQ1-F1
#
_cell.length_a   1.000
_cell.length_b   1.000
_cell.length_c   1.000
_cell.angle_alpha   90.00
_cell.angle_beta   90.00
_cell.angle_gamma   90.00
#
_symmetry.space_group_name_H-M   'P 1'
#
loop_
_entity.id
_entity.type
_entity.pdbx_description
1 polymer ?
#
loop_
_entity_poly.entity_id
_entity_poly.type
_entity_poly.pdbx_seq_one_letter_code
_entity_poly.pdbx_strand_id
1 'polypeptide(L)'
;MPNAQQIHQIPEMRRISTIHFVGIGGAGMCGIAEVLLNQGYQITGSDIKESPNTERLKSLGAIIFIGHDSKNVKKADVVVYSSAIDRKNPEIKAANSHAKPLIARAEMLAELMRYRHSIAIAGTHGKTTTTSIVSSILAAGGLDPTFVIGGLLNSAGANAQLGQSRYLVAEADESDASF
;
A
#
# COMPACT_ATOMS: atom_id res chain seq x y z
N MET A 1 5.74 12.55 23.23
CA MET A 1 6.39 11.26 22.92
C MET A 1 5.26 10.27 22.65
N PRO A 2 5.11 9.68 21.46
CA PRO A 2 4.14 8.61 21.27
C PRO A 2 4.52 7.43 22.17
N ASN A 3 3.54 6.82 22.82
CA ASN A 3 3.74 5.73 23.76
C ASN A 3 4.20 4.48 22.99
N ALA A 4 5.33 3.88 23.38
CA ALA A 4 5.94 2.73 22.69
C ALA A 4 5.05 1.46 22.62
N GLN A 5 3.86 1.50 23.24
CA GLN A 5 2.88 0.42 23.30
C GLN A 5 1.88 0.38 22.11
N GLN A 6 1.96 1.29 21.13
CA GLN A 6 0.98 1.37 20.03
C GLN A 6 1.41 0.73 18.69
N ILE A 7 2.65 0.25 18.57
CA ILE A 7 3.12 -0.38 17.33
C ILE A 7 2.57 -1.80 17.26
N HIS A 8 1.66 -2.05 16.31
CA HIS A 8 1.08 -3.38 16.09
C HIS A 8 2.05 -4.26 15.29
N GLN A 9 2.49 -5.38 15.87
CA GLN A 9 3.36 -6.34 15.18
C GLN A 9 2.55 -7.15 14.15
N ILE A 10 2.88 -6.98 12.87
CA ILE A 10 2.36 -7.81 11.78
C ILE A 10 3.32 -8.97 11.54
N PRO A 11 2.83 -10.21 11.41
CA PRO A 11 3.66 -11.34 11.01
C PRO A 11 4.38 -11.07 9.68
N GLU A 12 5.70 -11.23 9.63
CA GLU A 12 6.47 -11.07 8.40
C GLU A 12 6.06 -12.09 7.32
N MET A 13 6.02 -11.64 6.07
CA MET A 13 5.97 -12.53 4.92
C MET A 13 7.31 -13.27 4.81
N ARG A 14 7.36 -14.52 5.31
CA ARG A 14 8.59 -15.33 5.36
C ARG A 14 9.29 -15.34 3.99
N ARG A 15 10.57 -14.93 3.96
CA ARG A 15 11.47 -14.84 2.78
C ARG A 15 11.19 -13.70 1.79
N ILE A 16 10.29 -12.77 2.09
CA ILE A 16 10.08 -11.56 1.28
C ILE A 16 10.73 -10.38 2.01
N SER A 17 11.80 -9.84 1.41
CA SER A 17 12.50 -8.65 1.90
C SER A 17 12.21 -7.43 1.04
N THR A 18 12.12 -7.63 -0.28
CA THR A 18 12.05 -6.57 -1.28
C THR A 18 10.81 -6.70 -2.15
N ILE A 19 9.98 -5.67 -2.15
CA ILE A 19 8.74 -5.61 -2.91
C ILE A 19 8.90 -4.54 -4.00
N HIS A 20 8.62 -4.90 -5.25
CA HIS A 20 8.69 -3.97 -6.37
C HIS A 20 7.31 -3.60 -6.89
N PHE A 21 6.99 -2.31 -6.94
CA PHE A 21 5.72 -1.81 -7.47
C PHE A 21 5.88 -1.30 -8.90
N VAL A 22 5.08 -1.82 -9.83
CA VAL A 22 4.99 -1.31 -11.19
C VAL A 22 3.86 -0.27 -11.28
N GLY A 23 4.20 0.98 -11.57
CA GLY A 23 3.29 2.12 -11.48
C GLY A 23 3.07 2.60 -10.04
N ILE A 24 4.16 2.75 -9.29
CA ILE A 24 4.13 3.02 -7.84
C ILE A 24 3.52 4.39 -7.47
N GLY A 25 3.57 5.38 -8.37
CA GLY A 25 2.99 6.70 -8.17
C GLY A 25 1.47 6.76 -8.37
N GLY A 26 0.87 5.68 -8.90
CA GLY A 26 -0.56 5.59 -9.14
C GLY A 26 -1.42 5.60 -7.87
N ALA A 27 -2.68 6.03 -8.02
CA ALA A 27 -3.66 6.03 -6.94
C ALA A 27 -3.80 4.63 -6.33
N GLY A 28 -3.64 4.54 -5.00
CA GLY A 28 -3.70 3.30 -4.23
C GLY A 28 -2.46 2.42 -4.27
N MET A 29 -1.55 2.59 -5.24
CA MET A 29 -0.26 1.90 -5.23
C MET A 29 0.70 2.57 -4.24
N CYS A 30 0.79 3.90 -4.27
CA CYS A 30 1.69 4.65 -3.40
C CYS A 30 1.38 4.47 -1.91
N GLY A 31 0.10 4.41 -1.57
CA GLY A 31 -0.36 4.20 -0.20
C GLY A 31 0.01 2.81 0.35
N ILE A 32 -0.16 1.76 -0.45
CA ILE A 32 0.24 0.39 -0.08
C ILE A 32 1.76 0.32 0.08
N ALA A 33 2.51 0.91 -0.85
CA ALA A 33 3.97 0.98 -0.79
C ALA A 33 4.47 1.69 0.48
N GLU A 34 3.85 2.80 0.86
CA GLU A 34 4.19 3.54 2.08
C GLU A 34 3.92 2.73 3.35
N VAL A 35 2.78 2.03 3.41
CA VAL A 35 2.45 1.16 4.56
C VAL A 35 3.48 0.03 4.71
N LEU A 36 3.95 -0.55 3.59
CA LEU A 36 4.96 -1.60 3.63
C LEU A 36 6.36 -1.06 3.97
N LEU A 37 6.72 0.13 3.51
CA LEU A 37 7.95 0.82 3.97
C LEU A 37 7.96 0.98 5.49
N ASN A 38 6.86 1.47 6.06
CA ASN A 38 6.75 1.70 7.50
C ASN A 38 6.75 0.41 8.32
N GLN A 39 6.46 -0.73 7.70
CA GLN A 39 6.61 -2.07 8.30
C GLN A 39 8.03 -2.64 8.17
N GLY A 40 8.95 -1.92 7.53
CA GLY A 40 10.36 -2.31 7.40
C GLY A 40 10.71 -3.08 6.12
N TYR A 41 9.77 -3.24 5.18
CA TYR A 41 10.08 -3.86 3.89
C TYR A 41 10.93 -2.92 3.03
N GLN A 42 11.85 -3.49 2.24
CA GLN A 42 12.54 -2.72 1.21
C GLN A 42 11.60 -2.51 0.03
N ILE A 43 11.22 -1.27 -0.22
CA ILE A 43 10.35 -0.93 -1.34
C ILE A 43 11.16 -0.38 -2.50
N THR A 44 10.91 -0.96 -3.66
CA THR A 44 11.33 -0.40 -4.94
C THR A 44 10.10 -0.18 -5.82
N GLY A 45 10.19 0.68 -6.83
CA GLY A 45 9.11 0.78 -7.79
C GLY A 45 9.46 1.59 -9.01
N SER A 46 8.70 1.36 -10.08
CA SER A 46 8.82 2.06 -11.34
C SER A 46 7.60 2.93 -11.59
N ASP A 47 7.78 4.04 -12.30
CA ASP A 47 6.68 4.81 -12.87
C ASP A 47 7.11 5.46 -14.19
N ILE A 48 6.15 5.89 -15.01
CA ILE A 48 6.43 6.51 -16.32
C ILE A 48 7.01 7.91 -16.14
N LYS A 49 6.67 8.60 -15.05
CA LYS A 49 7.12 9.96 -14.75
C LYS A 49 7.26 10.20 -13.25
N GLU A 50 8.05 11.20 -12.91
CA GLU A 50 8.11 11.71 -11.54
C GLU A 50 6.79 12.39 -11.16
N SER A 51 6.47 12.32 -9.87
CA SER A 51 5.26 12.85 -9.26
C SER A 51 5.49 13.15 -7.77
N PRO A 52 4.62 13.94 -7.13
CA PRO A 52 4.68 14.16 -5.68
C PRO A 52 4.65 12.84 -4.88
N ASN A 53 3.91 11.83 -5.36
CA ASN A 53 3.84 10.51 -4.72
C ASN A 53 5.18 9.78 -4.77
N THR A 54 5.84 9.77 -5.93
CA THR A 54 7.17 9.13 -6.07
C THR A 54 8.24 9.87 -5.27
N GLU A 55 8.18 11.20 -5.21
CA GLU A 55 9.10 12.01 -4.40
C GLU A 55 8.93 11.74 -2.91
N ARG A 56 7.68 11.67 -2.43
CA ARG A 56 7.35 11.30 -1.06
C ARG A 56 7.87 9.90 -0.71
N LEU A 57 7.61 8.90 -1.55
CA LEU A 57 8.09 7.55 -1.29
C LEU A 57 9.62 7.49 -1.26
N LYS A 58 10.28 8.23 -2.16
CA LYS A 58 11.75 8.35 -2.18
C LYS A 58 12.28 8.98 -0.89
N SER A 59 11.63 10.02 -0.36
CA SER A 59 12.03 10.65 0.91
C SER A 59 11.82 9.74 2.12
N LEU A 60 10.88 8.79 2.02
CA LEU A 60 10.66 7.72 3.00
C LEU A 60 11.60 6.51 2.83
N GLY A 61 12.48 6.52 1.82
CA GLY A 61 13.51 5.49 1.60
C GLY A 61 13.22 4.48 0.49
N ALA A 62 12.15 4.66 -0.30
CA ALA A 62 11.90 3.83 -1.48
C ALA A 62 12.94 4.09 -2.58
N ILE A 63 13.28 3.04 -3.32
CA ILE A 63 14.08 3.17 -4.56
C ILE A 63 13.13 3.30 -5.74
N ILE A 64 13.09 4.48 -6.36
CA ILE A 64 12.21 4.77 -7.50
C ILE A 64 13.01 4.75 -8.81
N PHE A 65 12.44 4.09 -9.82
CA PHE A 65 12.92 4.07 -11.20
C PHE A 65 11.92 4.82 -12.10
N ILE A 66 12.43 5.66 -13.00
CA ILE A 66 11.60 6.33 -14.00
C ILE A 66 11.77 5.61 -15.33
N GLY A 67 10.64 5.20 -15.92
CA GLY A 67 10.56 4.27 -17.04
C GLY A 67 10.54 2.80 -16.59
N HIS A 68 9.96 1.96 -17.45
CA HIS A 68 9.88 0.52 -17.21
C HIS A 68 11.01 -0.24 -17.89
N ASP A 69 11.84 -0.94 -17.12
CA ASP A 69 12.96 -1.76 -17.60
C ASP A 69 13.01 -3.09 -16.85
N SER A 70 13.29 -4.18 -17.56
CA SER A 70 13.36 -5.53 -16.98
C SER A 70 14.37 -5.64 -15.83
N LYS A 71 15.38 -4.77 -15.78
CA LYS A 71 16.39 -4.71 -14.71
C LYS A 71 15.82 -4.19 -13.40
N ASN A 72 14.74 -3.41 -13.42
CA ASN A 72 14.17 -2.77 -12.22
C ASN A 72 13.68 -3.82 -11.22
N VAL A 73 13.19 -4.96 -11.70
CA VAL A 73 12.71 -6.07 -10.85
C VAL A 73 13.82 -7.00 -10.37
N LYS A 74 15.09 -6.79 -10.73
CA LYS A 74 16.17 -7.78 -10.51
C LYS A 74 16.32 -8.19 -9.04
N LYS A 75 16.20 -7.24 -8.10
CA LYS A 75 16.32 -7.48 -6.65
C LYS A 75 14.99 -7.77 -5.96
N ALA A 76 13.87 -7.69 -6.68
CA ALA A 76 12.54 -7.92 -6.09
C ALA A 76 12.35 -9.39 -5.71
N ASP A 77 11.80 -9.65 -4.54
CA ASP A 77 11.31 -10.97 -4.16
C ASP A 77 9.88 -11.19 -4.69
N VAL A 78 9.11 -10.10 -4.77
CA VAL A 78 7.73 -10.07 -5.29
C VAL A 78 7.48 -8.77 -6.07
N VAL A 79 6.59 -8.84 -7.06
CA VAL A 79 6.20 -7.70 -7.89
C VAL A 79 4.71 -7.43 -7.75
N VAL A 80 4.37 -6.20 -7.39
CA VAL A 80 2.99 -5.70 -7.25
C VAL A 80 2.65 -4.83 -8.44
N TYR A 81 1.46 -5.02 -9.02
CA TYR A 81 1.03 -4.26 -10.19
C TYR A 81 -0.44 -3.82 -10.05
N SER A 82 -0.78 -2.70 -10.70
CA SER A 82 -2.16 -2.24 -10.82
C SER A 82 -2.83 -2.82 -12.07
N SER A 83 -4.16 -2.75 -12.13
CA SER A 83 -4.94 -3.15 -13.31
C SER A 83 -4.61 -2.34 -14.57
N ALA A 84 -4.01 -1.15 -14.42
CA ALA A 84 -3.59 -0.30 -15.53
C ALA A 84 -2.28 -0.76 -16.21
N ILE A 85 -1.56 -1.72 -15.61
CA ILE A 85 -0.29 -2.22 -16.16
C ILE A 85 -0.56 -3.30 -17.22
N ASP A 86 -0.12 -3.04 -18.46
CA ASP A 86 -0.16 -4.02 -19.54
C ASP A 86 0.77 -5.22 -19.24
N ARG A 87 0.30 -6.44 -19.49
CA ARG A 87 1.12 -7.68 -19.42
C ARG A 87 2.34 -7.65 -20.34
N LYS A 88 2.35 -6.79 -21.36
CA LYS A 88 3.50 -6.56 -22.24
C LYS A 88 4.63 -5.79 -21.57
N ASN A 89 4.40 -5.16 -20.42
CA ASN A 89 5.38 -4.42 -19.65
C ASN A 89 6.65 -5.28 -19.40
N PRO A 90 7.85 -4.72 -19.65
CA PRO A 90 9.11 -5.47 -19.53
C PRO A 90 9.38 -5.99 -18.11
N GLU A 91 8.91 -5.30 -17.08
CA GLU A 91 9.05 -5.71 -15.67
C GLU A 91 8.17 -6.90 -15.35
N ILE A 92 6.92 -6.90 -15.82
CA ILE A 92 5.97 -8.03 -15.66
C ILE A 92 6.50 -9.28 -16.38
N LYS A 93 7.01 -9.11 -17.61
CA LYS A 93 7.64 -10.22 -18.35
C LYS A 93 8.86 -10.76 -17.63
N ALA A 94 9.73 -9.88 -17.14
CA ALA A 94 10.94 -10.27 -16.42
C ALA A 94 10.63 -10.95 -15.08
N ALA A 95 9.61 -10.50 -14.35
CA ALA A 95 9.14 -11.15 -13.14
C ALA A 95 8.70 -12.59 -13.45
N ASN A 96 7.85 -12.77 -14.46
CA ASN A 96 7.41 -14.09 -14.91
C ASN A 96 8.58 -15.00 -15.33
N SER A 97 9.52 -14.49 -16.14
CA SER A 97 10.64 -15.30 -16.64
C SER A 97 11.59 -15.77 -15.53
N HIS A 98 11.66 -15.03 -14.42
CA HIS A 98 12.46 -15.37 -13.26
C HIS A 98 11.63 -16.01 -12.13
N ALA A 99 10.39 -16.45 -12.43
CA ALA A 99 9.46 -17.07 -11.48
C ALA A 99 9.23 -16.24 -10.20
N LYS A 100 9.25 -14.91 -10.33
CA LYS A 100 8.92 -14.00 -9.23
C LYS A 100 7.40 -13.88 -9.12
N PRO A 101 6.81 -14.02 -7.92
CA PRO A 101 5.37 -13.87 -7.74
C PRO A 101 4.90 -12.49 -8.21
N LEU A 102 3.77 -12.48 -8.92
CA LEU A 102 3.05 -11.29 -9.32
C LEU A 102 1.78 -11.20 -8.51
N ILE A 103 1.60 -10.10 -7.78
CA ILE A 103 0.45 -9.87 -6.90
C ILE A 103 -0.30 -8.64 -7.40
N ALA A 104 -1.61 -8.75 -7.54
CA ALA A 104 -2.42 -7.59 -7.91
C ALA A 104 -2.52 -6.61 -6.73
N ARG A 105 -2.66 -5.30 -7.01
CA ARG A 105 -2.86 -4.26 -5.99
C ARG A 105 -3.88 -4.65 -4.92
N ALA A 106 -5.00 -5.21 -5.34
CA ALA A 106 -6.09 -5.52 -4.43
C ALA A 106 -5.80 -6.74 -3.53
N GLU A 107 -5.10 -7.75 -4.04
CA GLU A 107 -4.61 -8.88 -3.22
C GLU A 107 -3.59 -8.40 -2.18
N MET A 108 -2.69 -7.49 -2.56
CA MET A 108 -1.74 -6.89 -1.62
C MET A 108 -2.45 -6.08 -0.52
N LEU A 109 -3.50 -5.34 -0.89
CA LEU A 109 -4.34 -4.64 0.10
C LEU A 109 -5.04 -5.63 1.05
N ALA A 110 -5.57 -6.73 0.53
CA ALA A 110 -6.20 -7.77 1.36
C ALA A 110 -5.22 -8.38 2.38
N GLU A 111 -3.96 -8.61 1.98
CA GLU A 111 -2.91 -9.06 2.90
C GLU A 111 -2.61 -8.03 4.01
N LEU A 112 -2.63 -6.73 3.69
CA LEU A 112 -2.51 -5.67 4.70
C LEU A 112 -3.69 -5.68 5.69
N MET A 113 -4.90 -5.97 5.21
CA MET A 113 -6.11 -6.04 6.05
C MET A 113 -6.10 -7.25 6.99
N ARG A 114 -5.53 -8.37 6.54
CA ARG A 114 -5.57 -9.67 7.24
C ARG A 114 -4.95 -9.64 8.64
N TYR A 115 -3.98 -8.77 8.89
CA TYR A 115 -3.25 -8.70 10.16
C TYR A 115 -3.57 -7.46 10.99
N ARG A 116 -4.56 -6.67 10.58
CA ARG A 116 -5.04 -5.46 11.28
C ARG A 116 -6.42 -5.71 11.89
N HIS A 117 -6.78 -4.89 12.87
CA HIS A 117 -8.19 -4.74 13.25
C HIS A 117 -8.87 -3.87 12.19
N SER A 118 -9.32 -4.55 11.13
CA SER A 118 -9.85 -3.92 9.93
C SER A 118 -11.35 -3.63 10.07
N ILE A 119 -11.74 -2.38 9.79
CA ILE A 119 -13.12 -1.89 9.75
C ILE A 119 -13.45 -1.62 8.29
N ALA A 120 -14.28 -2.45 7.68
CA ALA A 120 -14.75 -2.27 6.32
C ALA A 120 -16.10 -1.53 6.31
N ILE A 121 -16.18 -0.41 5.61
CA ILE A 121 -17.39 0.41 5.47
C ILE A 121 -18.00 0.14 4.09
N ALA A 122 -19.04 -0.69 4.06
CA ALA A 122 -19.77 -1.08 2.85
C ALA A 122 -21.06 -0.26 2.66
N GLY A 123 -21.71 -0.44 1.51
CA GLY A 123 -23.02 0.13 1.17
C GLY A 123 -23.02 0.99 -0.09
N THR A 124 -24.19 1.20 -0.68
CA THR A 124 -24.34 1.92 -1.95
C THR A 124 -24.00 3.41 -1.84
N HIS A 125 -24.31 4.03 -0.70
CA HIS A 125 -24.05 5.45 -0.43
C HIS A 125 -23.47 5.68 0.96
N GLY A 126 -22.80 6.81 1.15
CA GLY A 126 -22.31 7.24 2.47
C GLY A 126 -20.99 6.60 2.94
N LYS A 127 -20.40 5.66 2.17
CA LYS A 127 -19.14 4.99 2.51
C LYS A 127 -18.02 5.98 2.85
N THR A 128 -17.73 6.91 1.94
CA THR A 128 -16.65 7.90 2.10
C THR A 128 -16.83 8.79 3.32
N THR A 129 -18.04 9.30 3.52
CA THR A 129 -18.35 10.13 4.68
C THR A 129 -18.19 9.33 5.97
N THR A 130 -18.73 8.11 6.02
CA THR A 130 -18.64 7.25 7.21
C THR A 130 -17.20 6.81 7.49
N THR A 131 -16.42 6.41 6.48
CA THR A 131 -14.99 6.07 6.62
C THR A 131 -14.21 7.25 7.19
N SER A 132 -14.49 8.47 6.71
CA SER A 132 -13.84 9.70 7.20
C SER A 132 -14.19 9.98 8.66
N ILE A 133 -15.47 9.87 9.04
CA ILE A 133 -15.94 10.09 10.41
C ILE A 133 -15.33 9.05 11.37
N VAL A 134 -15.38 7.76 11.02
CA VAL A 134 -14.81 6.68 11.83
C VAL A 134 -13.31 6.89 12.03
N SER A 135 -12.57 7.21 10.96
CA SER A 135 -11.13 7.48 11.03
C SER A 135 -10.82 8.67 11.94
N SER A 136 -11.64 9.72 11.87
CA SER A 136 -11.49 10.92 12.70
C SER A 136 -11.76 10.65 14.18
N ILE A 137 -12.78 9.86 14.50
CA ILE A 137 -13.10 9.46 15.89
C ILE A 137 -11.96 8.63 16.48
N LEU A 138 -11.45 7.64 15.75
CA LEU A 138 -10.33 6.81 16.19
C LEU A 138 -9.06 7.66 16.39
N ALA A 139 -8.79 8.62 15.50
CA ALA A 139 -7.68 9.55 15.62
C ALA A 139 -7.81 10.46 16.86
N ALA A 140 -9.00 11.02 17.10
CA ALA A 140 -9.30 11.82 18.28
C ALA A 140 -9.16 11.01 19.58
N GLY A 141 -9.42 9.70 19.54
CA GLY A 141 -9.14 8.76 20.63
C GLY A 141 -7.67 8.38 20.78
N GLY A 142 -6.76 8.96 19.98
CA GLY A 142 -5.33 8.65 20.00
C GLY A 142 -4.98 7.29 19.41
N LEU A 143 -5.88 6.65 18.64
CA LEU A 143 -5.66 5.32 18.05
C LEU A 143 -5.03 5.38 16.65
N ASP A 144 -4.91 6.58 16.08
CA ASP A 144 -4.19 6.91 14.84
C ASP A 144 -4.38 5.91 13.67
N PRO A 145 -5.62 5.65 13.22
CA PRO A 145 -5.88 4.60 12.24
C PRO A 145 -5.21 4.89 10.90
N THR A 146 -4.83 3.81 10.21
CA THR A 146 -4.64 3.85 8.75
C THR A 146 -6.02 3.77 8.10
N PHE A 147 -6.29 4.51 7.03
CA PHE A 147 -7.57 4.40 6.33
C PHE A 147 -7.44 4.41 4.81
N VAL A 148 -8.41 3.81 4.11
CA VAL A 148 -8.48 3.69 2.66
C VAL A 148 -9.78 4.34 2.17
N ILE A 149 -9.67 5.44 1.41
CA ILE A 149 -10.81 6.15 0.80
C ILE A 149 -10.58 6.24 -0.70
N GLY A 150 -11.51 5.78 -1.54
CA GLY A 150 -11.34 5.76 -2.99
C GLY A 150 -10.08 5.02 -3.45
N GLY A 151 -9.69 3.98 -2.72
CA GLY A 151 -8.45 3.24 -2.93
C GLY A 151 -7.16 3.94 -2.47
N LEU A 152 -7.23 5.17 -1.97
CA LEU A 152 -6.08 5.92 -1.44
C LEU A 152 -5.88 5.62 0.05
N LEU A 153 -4.69 5.15 0.44
CA LEU A 153 -4.35 5.01 1.85
C LEU A 153 -3.88 6.35 2.42
N ASN A 154 -4.44 6.75 3.55
CA ASN A 154 -4.09 7.96 4.30
C ASN A 154 -4.09 7.70 5.82
N SER A 155 -3.64 8.69 6.57
CA SER A 155 -3.57 8.68 8.04
C SER A 155 -4.18 9.97 8.62
N ALA A 156 -4.75 9.87 9.83
CA ALA A 156 -5.64 10.90 10.37
C ALA A 156 -4.94 11.86 11.37
N GLY A 157 -3.71 11.57 11.80
CA GLY A 157 -2.97 12.35 12.81
C GLY A 157 -1.77 13.15 12.29
N ALA A 158 -1.34 14.16 13.06
CA ALA A 158 -0.19 15.02 12.75
C ALA A 158 1.20 14.31 12.87
N ASN A 159 1.25 13.15 13.52
CA ASN A 159 2.44 12.29 13.64
C ASN A 159 2.32 10.99 12.80
N ALA A 160 1.34 10.93 11.90
CA ALA A 160 0.80 9.67 11.46
C ALA A 160 1.56 9.07 10.27
N GLN A 161 2.58 8.29 10.58
CA GLN A 161 3.15 7.36 9.62
C GLN A 161 2.10 6.28 9.29
N LEU A 162 1.74 6.20 8.02
CA LEU A 162 0.81 5.22 7.47
C LEU A 162 1.19 3.79 7.90
N GLY A 163 0.26 3.03 8.47
CA GLY A 163 0.52 1.63 8.81
C GLY A 163 1.21 1.37 10.16
N GLN A 164 1.28 2.32 11.11
CA GLN A 164 1.75 1.97 12.46
C GLN A 164 0.64 1.48 13.38
N SER A 165 -0.58 2.01 13.25
CA SER A 165 -1.71 1.64 14.10
C SER A 165 -2.29 0.26 13.80
N ARG A 166 -2.73 -0.45 14.84
CA ARG A 166 -3.50 -1.70 14.70
C ARG A 166 -4.79 -1.55 13.88
N TYR A 167 -5.34 -0.35 13.76
CA TYR A 167 -6.61 -0.09 13.08
C TYR A 167 -6.40 0.25 11.61
N LEU A 168 -7.18 -0.40 10.76
CA LEU A 168 -7.29 -0.08 9.35
C LEU A 168 -8.76 0.16 9.01
N VAL A 169 -9.13 1.33 8.50
CA VAL A 169 -10.52 1.65 8.11
C VAL A 169 -10.61 1.77 6.60
N ALA A 170 -11.36 0.91 5.92
CA ALA A 170 -11.40 0.92 4.46
C ALA A 170 -12.84 1.05 3.95
N GLU A 171 -13.01 1.81 2.87
CA GLU A 171 -14.20 1.68 2.02
C GLU A 171 -14.23 0.30 1.38
N ALA A 172 -15.39 -0.35 1.47
CA ALA A 172 -15.70 -1.58 0.76
C ALA A 172 -16.62 -1.24 -0.42
N ASP A 173 -16.06 -1.22 -1.64
CA ASP A 173 -16.85 -1.01 -2.84
C ASP A 173 -17.26 -2.35 -3.46
N GLU A 174 -18.57 -2.53 -3.62
CA GLU A 174 -19.20 -3.71 -4.22
C GLU A 174 -18.86 -3.86 -5.71
N SER A 175 -18.35 -2.80 -6.36
CA SER A 175 -17.89 -2.82 -7.75
C SER A 175 -16.43 -3.25 -7.92
N ASP A 176 -15.63 -3.23 -6.84
CA ASP A 176 -14.25 -3.71 -6.86
C ASP A 176 -14.27 -5.24 -6.70
N ALA A 177 -13.81 -5.97 -7.73
CA ALA A 177 -13.79 -7.44 -7.79
C ALA A 177 -12.84 -8.12 -6.77
N SER A 178 -12.47 -7.40 -5.72
CA SER A 178 -11.54 -7.79 -4.66
C SER A 178 -12.21 -8.02 -3.31
N PHE A 179 -13.55 -8.09 -3.29
CA PHE A 179 -14.31 -8.54 -2.13
C PHE A 179 -14.28 -10.06 -1.97
#